data_AF-A0A948B858-F1
#
_entry.id   AF-A0A948B858-F1
#
_cell.length_a   1.000
_cell.length_b   1.000
_cell.length_c   1.000
_cell.angle_alpha   90.00
_cell.angle_beta   90.00
_cell.angle_gamma   90.00
#
_symmetry.space_group_name_H-M   'P 1'
#
loop_
_entity.id
_entity.type
_entity.pdbx_description
1 polymer ?
#
loop_
_entity_poly.entity_id
_entity_poly.type
_entity_poly.pdbx_seq_one_letter_code
_entity_poly.pdbx_strand_id
1 'polypeptide(L)'
;IATEDGSRGERGVVTEPFDAWLKSDPSGELEFFACGPMGMLRVIGERAIAGGWKAWLSLDRHMGCGVGACLTCVQKIRTPDGGWTWQRVCREGPVFESREIVWEEE
;
A
#
# COMPACT_ATOMS: atom_id res chain seq x y z
N ILE A 1 -10.59 -13.35 -8.05
CA ILE A 1 -9.24 -13.89 -8.28
C ILE A 1 -8.82 -13.39 -9.65
N ALA A 2 -7.64 -12.79 -9.76
CA ALA A 2 -7.07 -12.37 -11.04
C ALA A 2 -5.77 -13.14 -11.31
N THR A 3 -5.55 -13.54 -12.55
CA THR A 3 -4.28 -14.14 -13.02
C THR A 3 -3.85 -13.44 -14.30
N GLU A 4 -2.59 -13.05 -14.41
CA GLU A 4 -2.13 -12.31 -15.60
C GLU A 4 -2.21 -13.15 -16.89
N ASP A 5 -2.02 -14.47 -16.77
CA ASP A 5 -2.13 -15.43 -17.87
C ASP A 5 -3.56 -15.90 -18.15
N GLY A 6 -4.53 -15.56 -17.30
CA GLY A 6 -5.92 -15.98 -17.41
C GLY A 6 -6.13 -17.48 -17.13
N SER A 7 -5.15 -18.16 -16.53
CA SER A 7 -5.27 -19.58 -16.15
C SER A 7 -6.40 -19.84 -15.16
N ARG A 8 -6.78 -18.81 -14.36
CA ARG A 8 -7.91 -18.88 -13.43
C ARG A 8 -8.50 -17.50 -13.12
N GLY A 9 -9.83 -17.41 -13.13
CA GLY A 9 -10.53 -16.18 -12.76
C GLY A 9 -10.43 -15.11 -13.85
N GLU A 10 -10.37 -13.85 -13.44
CA GLU A 10 -10.23 -12.73 -14.38
C GLU A 10 -8.79 -12.63 -14.90
N ARG A 11 -8.63 -12.40 -16.20
CA ARG A 11 -7.30 -12.20 -16.78
C ARG A 11 -6.84 -10.77 -16.52
N GLY A 12 -5.69 -10.59 -15.88
CA GLY A 12 -5.09 -9.28 -15.63
C GLY A 12 -4.45 -9.17 -14.24
N VAL A 13 -4.08 -7.96 -13.87
CA VAL A 13 -3.57 -7.63 -12.52
C VAL A 13 -4.73 -7.39 -11.56
N VAL A 14 -4.54 -7.68 -10.27
CA VAL A 14 -5.60 -7.60 -9.23
C VAL A 14 -6.21 -6.20 -9.09
N THR A 15 -5.49 -5.15 -9.50
CA THR A 15 -5.96 -3.77 -9.48
C THR A 15 -7.10 -3.51 -10.46
N GLU A 16 -7.28 -4.31 -11.50
CA GLU A 16 -8.37 -4.19 -12.47
C GLU A 16 -9.75 -4.59 -11.91
N PRO A 17 -9.95 -5.81 -11.36
CA PRO A 17 -11.21 -6.15 -10.71
C PRO A 17 -11.49 -5.29 -9.48
N PHE A 18 -10.44 -4.81 -8.79
CA PHE A 18 -10.60 -3.82 -7.73
C PHE A 18 -11.20 -2.51 -8.25
N ASP A 19 -10.74 -2.00 -9.39
CA ASP A 19 -11.30 -0.79 -10.02
C ASP A 19 -12.73 -1.00 -10.50
N ALA A 20 -13.03 -2.18 -11.06
CA ALA A 20 -14.39 -2.53 -11.47
C ALA A 20 -15.34 -2.56 -10.26
N TRP A 21 -14.89 -3.12 -9.13
CA TRP A 21 -15.65 -3.14 -7.89
C TRP A 21 -15.86 -1.73 -7.31
N LEU A 22 -14.83 -0.88 -7.30
CA LEU A 22 -14.96 0.52 -6.86
C LEU A 22 -15.97 1.30 -7.71
N LYS A 23 -16.00 1.08 -9.03
CA LYS A 23 -16.97 1.71 -9.94
C LYS A 23 -18.39 1.22 -9.77
N SER A 24 -18.61 0.08 -9.10
CA SER A 24 -19.96 -0.41 -8.78
C SER A 24 -20.64 0.38 -7.65
N ASP A 25 -19.97 1.44 -7.16
CA ASP A 25 -20.39 2.33 -6.08
C ASP A 25 -20.76 1.57 -4.80
N PRO A 26 -19.78 0.87 -4.21
CA PRO A 26 -20.01 0.14 -2.96
C PRO A 26 -20.44 1.12 -1.86
N SER A 27 -21.58 0.82 -1.23
CA SER A 27 -22.14 1.67 -0.18
C SER A 27 -21.39 1.53 1.14
N GLY A 28 -21.25 2.66 1.86
CA GLY A 28 -20.74 2.71 3.23
C GLY A 28 -19.33 3.27 3.39
N GLU A 29 -18.85 3.28 4.63
CA GLU A 29 -17.45 3.60 4.93
C GLU A 29 -16.57 2.39 4.63
N LEU A 30 -15.64 2.54 3.68
CA LEU A 30 -14.73 1.48 3.28
C LEU A 30 -13.37 1.68 3.94
N GLU A 31 -12.71 0.55 4.20
CA GLU A 31 -11.34 0.49 4.67
C GLU A 31 -10.64 -0.68 3.98
N PHE A 32 -9.47 -0.41 3.39
CA PHE A 32 -8.73 -1.40 2.62
C PHE A 32 -7.52 -1.91 3.40
N PHE A 33 -7.20 -3.18 3.20
CA PHE A 33 -6.00 -3.82 3.74
C PHE A 33 -5.30 -4.54 2.60
N ALA A 34 -4.03 -4.22 2.37
CA ALA A 34 -3.29 -4.78 1.24
C ALA A 34 -1.85 -5.14 1.61
N CYS A 35 -1.37 -6.23 1.02
CA CYS A 35 0.02 -6.65 1.01
C CYS A 35 0.37 -7.12 -0.40
N GLY A 36 1.58 -6.83 -0.87
CA GLY A 36 2.00 -7.18 -2.22
C GLY A 36 3.07 -6.25 -2.77
N PRO A 37 3.33 -6.29 -4.08
CA PRO A 37 4.33 -5.43 -4.72
C PRO A 37 4.06 -3.95 -4.49
N MET A 38 5.13 -3.14 -4.36
CA MET A 38 5.03 -1.70 -4.06
C MET A 38 4.14 -0.95 -5.05
N GLY A 39 4.22 -1.26 -6.35
CA GLY A 39 3.36 -0.66 -7.36
C GLY A 39 1.87 -0.95 -7.13
N MET A 40 1.52 -2.17 -6.72
CA MET A 40 0.14 -2.54 -6.38
C MET A 40 -0.35 -1.78 -5.14
N LEU A 41 0.48 -1.68 -4.11
CA LEU A 41 0.13 -0.99 -2.87
C LEU A 41 -0.06 0.51 -3.08
N ARG A 42 0.82 1.15 -3.88
CA ARG A 42 0.69 2.56 -4.27
C ARG A 42 -0.65 2.82 -4.92
N VAL A 43 -0.99 1.99 -5.90
CA VAL A 43 -2.22 2.09 -6.66
C VAL A 43 -3.47 1.94 -5.76
N ILE A 44 -3.48 0.97 -4.85
CA ILE A 44 -4.57 0.82 -3.86
C ILE A 44 -4.68 2.04 -2.95
N GLY A 45 -3.55 2.53 -2.42
CA GLY A 45 -3.50 3.70 -1.55
C GLY A 45 -4.03 4.97 -2.23
N GLU A 46 -3.59 5.23 -3.47
CA GLU A 46 -4.05 6.38 -4.26
C GLU A 46 -5.58 6.34 -4.50
N ARG A 47 -6.13 5.15 -4.77
CA ARG A 47 -7.57 4.96 -4.98
C ARG A 47 -8.38 5.13 -3.70
N ALA A 48 -7.87 4.60 -2.59
CA ALA A 48 -8.47 4.79 -1.28
C ALA A 48 -8.53 6.28 -0.91
N ILE A 49 -7.42 7.00 -1.11
CA ILE A 49 -7.33 8.44 -0.86
C ILE A 49 -8.32 9.21 -1.74
N ALA A 50 -8.39 8.90 -3.04
CA ALA A 50 -9.30 9.56 -3.97
C ALA A 50 -10.79 9.35 -3.61
N GLY A 51 -11.14 8.19 -3.06
CA GLY A 51 -12.49 7.90 -2.56
C GLY A 51 -12.75 8.35 -1.12
N GLY A 52 -11.80 9.01 -0.46
CA GLY A 52 -11.95 9.47 0.93
C GLY A 52 -11.85 8.36 1.99
N TRP A 53 -11.40 7.17 1.61
CA TRP A 53 -11.31 5.98 2.47
C TRP A 53 -9.90 5.80 3.04
N LYS A 54 -9.77 4.94 4.05
CA LYS A 54 -8.47 4.52 4.59
C LYS A 54 -7.94 3.29 3.87
N ALA A 55 -6.63 3.19 3.74
CA ALA A 55 -5.98 1.97 3.31
C ALA A 55 -4.76 1.69 4.17
N TRP A 56 -4.69 0.49 4.75
CA TRP A 56 -3.57 -0.02 5.52
C TRP A 56 -2.71 -0.92 4.64
N LEU A 57 -1.48 -0.49 4.41
CA LEU A 57 -0.58 -1.11 3.44
C LEU A 57 0.59 -1.76 4.19
N SER A 58 0.72 -3.08 4.07
CA SER A 58 1.85 -3.84 4.57
C SER A 58 3.00 -3.72 3.57
N LEU A 59 3.94 -2.82 3.86
CA LEU A 59 5.08 -2.54 3.00
C LEU A 59 6.15 -3.62 3.14
N ASP A 60 6.80 -3.91 2.01
CA ASP A 60 8.03 -4.70 1.98
C ASP A 60 9.19 -3.80 1.57
N ARG A 61 10.30 -3.91 2.30
CA ARG A 61 11.54 -3.17 2.04
C ARG A 61 12.69 -4.11 2.34
N HIS A 62 13.77 -3.97 1.59
CA HIS A 62 14.95 -4.81 1.79
C HIS A 62 15.43 -4.76 3.25
N MET A 63 15.40 -5.91 3.91
CA MET A 63 15.76 -6.05 5.31
C MET A 63 17.15 -6.69 5.45
N GLY A 64 18.01 -6.06 6.24
CA GLY A 64 19.25 -6.69 6.71
C GLY A 64 19.03 -7.44 8.02
N CYS A 65 18.85 -6.70 9.12
CA CYS A 65 18.79 -7.29 10.47
C CYS A 65 17.39 -7.73 10.95
N GLY A 66 16.31 -7.20 10.37
CA GLY A 66 14.92 -7.49 10.81
C GLY A 66 14.53 -6.98 12.22
N VAL A 67 15.45 -6.44 13.02
CA VAL A 67 15.22 -6.02 14.42
C VAL A 67 15.34 -4.51 14.66
N GLY A 68 15.53 -3.73 13.58
CA GLY A 68 15.57 -2.27 13.61
C GLY A 68 16.94 -1.64 13.85
N ALA A 69 18.02 -2.43 13.88
CA ALA A 69 19.39 -1.93 14.11
C ALA A 69 20.06 -1.36 12.85
N CYS A 70 19.92 -2.03 11.70
CA CYS A 70 20.72 -1.74 10.51
C CYS A 70 20.23 -0.58 9.63
N LEU A 71 19.01 -0.08 9.85
CA LEU A 71 18.38 1.01 9.06
C LEU A 71 18.20 0.75 7.55
N THR A 72 18.42 -0.47 7.05
CA THR A 72 18.26 -0.79 5.61
C THR A 72 16.80 -0.72 5.11
N CYS A 73 15.84 -1.06 5.97
CA CYS A 73 14.42 -1.16 5.61
C CYS A 73 13.63 0.14 5.89
N VAL A 74 14.24 1.31 5.73
CA VAL A 74 13.56 2.58 6.04
C VAL A 74 12.57 3.00 4.93
N GLN A 75 11.46 3.59 5.34
CA GLN A 75 10.41 4.18 4.50
C GLN A 75 10.20 5.65 4.92
N LYS A 76 10.04 6.55 3.95
CA LYS A 76 9.63 7.93 4.22
C LYS A 76 8.16 7.96 4.62
N ILE A 77 7.88 8.53 5.78
CA ILE A 77 6.55 8.67 6.37
C ILE A 77 6.29 10.15 6.65
N ARG A 78 5.12 10.66 6.28
CA ARG A 78 4.67 12.03 6.57
C ARG A 78 4.53 12.22 8.07
N THR A 79 4.90 13.40 8.54
CA THR A 79 4.75 13.81 9.94
C THR A 79 3.56 14.75 10.11
N PRO A 80 2.95 14.83 11.31
CA PRO A 80 1.78 15.68 11.55
C PRO A 80 2.00 17.18 11.28
N ASP A 81 3.24 17.65 11.34
CA ASP A 81 3.65 19.03 11.04
C ASP A 81 3.83 19.32 9.53
N GLY A 82 3.47 18.37 8.67
CA GLY A 82 3.55 18.50 7.20
C GLY A 82 4.92 18.15 6.61
N GLY A 83 5.88 17.75 7.44
CA GLY A 83 7.18 17.24 7.01
C GLY A 83 7.17 15.73 6.68
N TRP A 84 8.35 15.13 6.74
CA TRP A 84 8.53 13.68 6.66
C TRP A 84 9.67 13.21 7.56
N THR A 85 9.63 11.93 7.95
CA THR A 85 10.69 11.24 8.71
C THR A 85 10.93 9.84 8.13
N TRP A 86 12.07 9.24 8.49
CA TRP A 86 12.36 7.84 8.18
C TRP A 86 11.84 6.93 9.29
N GLN A 87 11.02 5.95 8.94
CA GLN A 87 10.63 4.87 9.84
C GLN A 87 11.07 3.52 9.29
N ARG A 88 11.45 2.58 10.15
CA ARG A 88 11.91 1.24 9.74
C ARG A 88 10.70 0.33 9.58
N VAL A 89 10.55 -0.26 8.40
CA VAL A 89 9.47 -1.23 8.13
C VAL A 89 9.51 -2.41 9.10
N CYS A 90 10.69 -2.89 9.49
CA CYS A 90 10.81 -4.04 10.40
C CYS A 90 10.54 -3.73 11.89
N ARG A 91 10.42 -2.46 12.30
CA ARG A 91 10.31 -2.07 13.72
C ARG A 91 9.11 -1.17 13.99
N GLU A 92 8.96 -0.10 13.21
CA GLU A 92 7.80 0.79 13.29
C GLU A 92 6.64 0.31 12.41
N GLY A 93 6.96 -0.35 11.29
CA GLY A 93 5.99 -0.97 10.40
C GLY A 93 5.63 -2.42 10.80
N PRO A 94 5.31 -3.30 9.83
CA PRO A 94 5.36 -3.10 8.37
C PRO A 94 4.11 -2.44 7.79
N VAL A 95 3.07 -2.27 8.59
CA VAL A 95 1.77 -1.72 8.16
C VAL A 95 1.72 -0.23 8.43
N PHE A 96 1.43 0.55 7.39
CA PHE A 96 1.27 2.01 7.46
C PHE A 96 -0.04 2.43 6.80
N GLU A 97 -0.60 3.57 7.21
CA GLU A 97 -1.77 4.12 6.52
C GLU A 97 -1.34 4.82 5.23
N SER A 98 -2.16 4.70 4.19
CA SER A 98 -1.86 5.17 2.83
C SER A 98 -1.46 6.64 2.71
N ARG A 99 -2.03 7.55 3.53
CA ARG A 99 -1.71 8.98 3.52
C ARG A 99 -0.40 9.29 4.22
N GLU A 100 0.04 8.42 5.12
CA GLU A 100 1.30 8.56 5.84
C GLU A 100 2.47 8.22 4.92
N ILE A 101 2.28 7.37 3.92
CA ILE A 101 3.38 6.92 3.05
C ILE A 101 3.76 8.00 2.04
N VAL A 102 5.06 8.33 1.99
CA VAL A 102 5.63 9.15 0.92
C VAL A 102 6.23 8.21 -0.13
N TRP A 103 5.59 8.14 -1.29
CA TRP A 103 6.09 7.38 -2.44
C TRP A 103 7.23 8.14 -3.11
N GLU A 104 8.34 7.46 -3.37
CA GLU A 104 9.42 7.99 -4.19
C GLU A 104 9.05 7.81 -5.67
N GLU A 105 9.40 8.77 -6.51
CA GLU A 105 9.35 8.61 -7.96
C GLU A 105 10.61 7.82 -8.36
N GLU A 106 10.42 6.65 -8.97
CA GLU A 106 11.49 5.92 -9.65
C GLU A 106 11.76 6.51 -11.04
#